data_AF-A0A7W3J0P9-F1
#
_entry.id   AF-A0A7W3J0P9-F1
#
_cell.length_a   1.000
_cell.length_b   1.000
_cell.length_c   1.000
_cell.angle_alpha   90.00
_cell.angle_beta   90.00
_cell.angle_gamma   90.00
#
_symmetry.space_group_name_H-M   'P 1'
#
loop_
_entity.id
_entity.type
_entity.pdbx_description
1 polymer ?
#
loop_
_entity_poly.entity_id
_entity_poly.type
_entity_poly.pdbx_seq_one_letter_code
_entity_poly.pdbx_strand_id
1 'polypeptide(L)'
;MTQPPDGDDAVGSVSDEAAKLFGALSDWARDQGSDLGHGLSGLADHAASAAREVNEHLATGSAECTYCPICRTVQVVRQASPEVRAHLATAASSLLQAAIGALATAVPDDARTSGRGTGVERIDLDDEPEGDDS
;
A
#
# COMPACT_ATOMS: atom_id res chain seq x y z
N MET A 1 0.95 -3.31 45.77
CA MET A 1 0.38 -4.43 45.00
C MET A 1 0.75 -4.16 43.56
N THR A 2 1.63 -4.98 42.99
CA THR A 2 2.16 -4.80 41.64
C THR A 2 1.16 -5.37 40.64
N GLN A 3 0.64 -4.51 39.75
CA GLN A 3 -0.14 -4.92 38.58
C GLN A 3 0.80 -5.66 37.61
N PRO A 4 0.47 -6.88 37.13
CA PRO A 4 1.23 -7.52 36.07
C PRO A 4 1.02 -6.75 34.76
N PRO A 5 2.01 -6.71 33.84
CA PRO A 5 1.82 -6.11 32.53
C PRO A 5 0.77 -6.92 31.77
N ASP A 6 -0.36 -6.29 31.47
CA ASP A 6 -1.38 -6.84 30.61
C ASP A 6 -0.82 -6.99 29.19
N GLY A 7 -0.76 -8.25 28.75
CA GLY A 7 -0.89 -8.71 27.37
C GLY A 7 0.03 -8.07 26.33
N ASP A 8 0.94 -8.89 25.79
CA ASP A 8 1.40 -8.73 24.42
C ASP A 8 0.22 -8.31 23.53
N ASP A 9 0.30 -7.13 22.91
CA ASP A 9 -0.65 -6.68 21.89
C ASP A 9 -0.71 -7.74 20.80
N ALA A 10 -1.67 -8.66 20.93
CA ALA A 10 -1.81 -9.79 20.06
C ALA A 10 -2.21 -9.25 18.69
N VAL A 11 -1.23 -9.14 17.80
CA VAL A 11 -1.45 -8.90 16.39
C VAL A 11 -2.58 -9.82 15.92
N GLY A 12 -3.62 -9.22 15.33
CA GLY A 12 -4.77 -9.97 14.83
C GLY A 12 -4.34 -11.04 13.82
N SER A 13 -5.25 -11.96 13.50
CA SER A 13 -4.95 -12.96 12.47
C SER A 13 -4.52 -12.29 11.17
N VAL A 14 -3.52 -12.86 10.47
CA VAL A 14 -3.08 -12.40 9.15
C VAL A 14 -4.25 -12.31 8.17
N SER A 15 -5.24 -13.18 8.29
CA SER A 15 -6.46 -13.12 7.48
C SER A 15 -7.28 -11.85 7.71
N ASP A 16 -7.38 -11.41 8.96
CA ASP A 16 -8.20 -10.27 9.35
C ASP A 16 -7.52 -8.97 8.90
N GLU A 17 -6.20 -8.88 9.06
CA GLU A 17 -5.42 -7.75 8.55
C GLU A 17 -5.38 -7.72 7.01
N ALA A 18 -5.31 -8.88 6.36
CA ALA A 18 -5.43 -8.96 4.92
C ALA A 18 -6.81 -8.46 4.45
N ALA A 19 -7.90 -8.86 5.13
CA ALA A 19 -9.24 -8.38 4.81
C ALA A 19 -9.37 -6.86 4.96
N LYS A 20 -8.78 -6.28 6.01
CA LYS A 20 -8.74 -4.81 6.20
C LYS A 20 -7.94 -4.13 5.09
N LEU A 21 -6.77 -4.67 4.71
CA LEU A 21 -5.96 -4.14 3.61
C LEU A 21 -6.71 -4.20 2.27
N PHE A 22 -7.36 -5.32 1.95
CA PHE A 22 -8.17 -5.46 0.75
C PHE A 22 -9.38 -4.51 0.75
N GLY A 23 -9.98 -4.29 1.92
CA GLY A 23 -11.04 -3.29 2.11
C GLY A 23 -10.56 -1.89 1.75
N ALA A 24 -9.46 -1.44 2.35
CA ALA A 24 -8.88 -0.12 2.08
C ALA A 24 -8.45 0.05 0.61
N LEU A 25 -7.85 -0.99 0.02
CA LEU A 25 -7.44 -0.97 -1.39
C LEU A 25 -8.65 -0.88 -2.32
N SER A 26 -9.75 -1.58 -2.01
CA SER A 26 -10.98 -1.55 -2.80
C SER A 26 -11.68 -0.19 -2.72
N ASP A 27 -11.61 0.47 -1.56
CA ASP A 27 -12.15 1.82 -1.36
C ASP A 27 -11.39 2.86 -2.18
N TRP A 28 -10.05 2.83 -2.09
CA TRP A 28 -9.17 3.66 -2.92
C TRP A 28 -9.36 3.41 -4.42
N ALA A 29 -9.50 2.14 -4.83
CA ALA A 29 -9.72 1.79 -6.23
C ALA A 29 -11.06 2.32 -6.76
N ARG A 30 -12.10 2.41 -5.91
CA ARG A 30 -13.38 3.03 -6.26
C ARG A 30 -13.24 4.54 -6.46
N ASP A 31 -12.48 5.22 -5.61
CA ASP A 31 -12.21 6.66 -5.75
C ASP A 31 -11.47 7.00 -7.06
N GLN A 32 -10.53 6.15 -7.48
CA GLN A 32 -9.73 6.35 -8.69
C GLN A 32 -10.43 5.90 -10.00
N GLY A 33 -11.55 5.17 -9.91
CA GLY A 33 -12.20 4.52 -11.05
C GLY A 33 -12.95 5.45 -12.01
N SER A 34 -13.12 6.73 -11.66
CA SER A 34 -13.89 7.69 -12.46
C SER A 34 -13.13 8.32 -13.64
N ASP A 35 -11.81 8.08 -13.79
CA ASP A 35 -10.96 8.74 -14.82
C ASP A 35 -10.01 7.76 -15.57
N LEU A 36 -10.49 6.55 -15.84
CA LEU A 36 -9.65 5.42 -16.29
C LEU A 36 -9.22 5.44 -17.78
N GLY A 37 -9.75 6.35 -18.60
CA GLY A 37 -9.52 6.35 -20.06
C GLY A 37 -8.23 7.04 -20.51
N HIS A 38 -7.86 8.16 -19.89
CA HIS A 38 -6.61 8.89 -20.16
C HIS A 38 -5.56 8.66 -19.07
N GLY A 39 -5.99 8.17 -17.90
CA GLY A 39 -5.12 7.88 -16.76
C GLY A 39 -4.23 6.65 -16.93
N LEU A 40 -4.59 5.64 -17.75
CA LEU A 40 -3.86 4.37 -17.77
C LEU A 40 -2.44 4.47 -18.37
N SER A 41 -2.26 5.24 -19.46
CA SER A 41 -0.92 5.50 -20.02
C SER A 41 -0.08 6.38 -19.10
N GLY A 42 -0.68 7.43 -18.51
CA GLY A 42 0.02 8.28 -17.54
C GLY A 42 0.40 7.53 -16.26
N LEU A 43 -0.46 6.60 -15.82
CA LEU A 43 -0.19 5.71 -14.69
C LEU A 43 0.95 4.75 -15.00
N ALA A 44 1.01 4.19 -16.21
CA ALA A 44 2.11 3.30 -16.60
C ALA A 44 3.46 4.03 -16.58
N ASP A 45 3.52 5.26 -17.10
CA ASP A 45 4.73 6.08 -17.05
C ASP A 45 5.08 6.50 -15.62
N HIS A 46 4.10 6.89 -14.82
CA HIS A 46 4.31 7.28 -13.42
C HIS A 46 4.73 6.10 -12.54
N ALA A 47 4.16 4.92 -12.79
CA ALA A 47 4.58 3.68 -12.15
C ALA A 47 6.00 3.30 -12.56
N ALA A 48 6.39 3.50 -13.82
CA ALA A 48 7.74 3.25 -14.28
C ALA A 48 8.76 4.22 -13.66
N SER A 49 8.42 5.51 -13.49
CA SER A 49 9.29 6.48 -12.82
C SER A 49 9.40 6.20 -11.32
N ALA A 50 8.28 5.96 -10.65
CA ALA A 50 8.26 5.60 -9.23
C ALA A 50 9.04 4.30 -8.97
N ALA A 51 8.91 3.30 -9.84
CA ALA A 51 9.67 2.06 -9.74
C ALA A 51 11.18 2.30 -9.87
N ARG A 52 11.62 3.24 -10.72
CA ARG A 52 13.06 3.59 -10.84
C ARG A 52 13.57 4.29 -9.59
N GLU A 53 12.85 5.28 -9.08
CA GLU A 53 13.22 6.03 -7.88
C GLU A 53 13.28 5.13 -6.64
N VAL A 54 12.29 4.25 -6.49
CA VAL A 54 12.26 3.22 -5.45
C VAL A 54 13.41 2.24 -5.64
N ASN A 55 13.72 1.82 -6.87
CA ASN A 55 14.83 0.91 -7.17
C ASN A 55 16.22 1.51 -6.83
N GLU A 56 16.37 2.83 -6.89
CA GLU A 56 17.59 3.53 -6.50
C GLU A 56 17.81 3.52 -4.98
N HIS A 57 16.74 3.52 -4.18
CA HIS A 57 16.80 3.60 -2.72
C HIS A 57 16.57 2.26 -2.01
N LEU A 58 16.01 1.25 -2.69
CA LEU A 58 15.77 -0.08 -2.13
C LEU A 58 16.91 -1.07 -2.42
N ALA A 59 17.23 -1.88 -1.40
CA ALA A 59 18.22 -2.96 -1.49
C ALA A 59 19.60 -2.47 -1.96
N THR A 60 20.03 -1.31 -1.48
CA THR A 60 21.35 -0.70 -1.73
C THR A 60 22.50 -1.46 -1.08
N GLY A 61 22.18 -2.45 -0.22
CA GLY A 61 23.15 -3.27 0.51
C GLY A 61 23.58 -2.68 1.85
N SER A 62 22.92 -1.61 2.32
CA SER A 62 23.16 -1.05 3.66
C SER A 62 22.71 -2.00 4.77
N ALA A 63 23.23 -1.81 5.99
CA ALA A 63 22.92 -2.68 7.13
C ALA A 63 21.42 -2.70 7.46
N GLU A 64 20.70 -1.58 7.25
CA GLU A 64 19.24 -1.52 7.45
C GLU A 64 18.45 -2.39 6.46
N CYS A 65 19.00 -2.73 5.29
CA CYS A 65 18.35 -3.62 4.32
C CYS A 65 18.26 -5.07 4.82
N THR A 66 19.03 -5.47 5.84
CA THR A 66 18.95 -6.83 6.41
C THR A 66 17.70 -7.06 7.27
N TYR A 67 17.07 -5.99 7.76
CA TYR A 67 15.88 -6.06 8.62
C TYR A 67 14.59 -5.63 7.92
N CYS A 68 14.67 -4.85 6.85
CA CYS A 68 13.50 -4.43 6.07
C CYS A 68 12.90 -5.61 5.26
N PRO A 69 11.61 -5.97 5.44
CA PRO A 69 11.00 -7.10 4.73
C PRO A 69 10.92 -6.87 3.22
N ILE A 70 10.71 -5.62 2.78
CA ILE A 70 10.67 -5.25 1.36
C ILE A 70 12.07 -5.39 0.73
N CYS A 71 13.13 -4.93 1.41
CA CYS A 71 14.49 -5.10 0.89
C CYS A 71 14.84 -6.60 0.77
N ARG A 72 14.40 -7.43 1.72
CA ARG A 72 14.64 -8.87 1.69
C ARG A 72 13.94 -9.55 0.52
N THR A 73 12.69 -9.19 0.21
CA THR A 73 11.97 -9.74 -0.95
C THR A 73 12.61 -9.30 -2.27
N VAL A 74 12.97 -8.03 -2.41
CA VAL A 74 13.67 -7.50 -3.59
C VAL A 74 14.99 -8.24 -3.81
N GLN A 75 15.74 -8.51 -2.74
CA GLN A 75 17.01 -9.23 -2.84
C GLN A 75 16.84 -10.67 -3.33
N VAL A 76 15.78 -11.37 -2.89
CA VAL A 76 15.45 -12.72 -3.40
C VAL A 76 15.15 -12.68 -4.89
N VAL A 77 14.31 -11.74 -5.34
CA VAL A 77 13.97 -11.59 -6.77
C VAL A 77 15.22 -11.22 -7.61
N ARG A 78 16.11 -10.38 -7.07
CA ARG A 78 17.40 -10.01 -7.69
C ARG A 78 18.46 -11.11 -7.64
N GLN A 79 18.29 -12.17 -6.86
CA GLN A 79 19.18 -13.33 -6.89
C GLN A 79 18.65 -14.47 -7.76
N ALA A 80 17.38 -14.42 -8.18
CA ALA A 80 16.82 -15.38 -9.11
C ALA A 80 17.50 -15.32 -10.49
N SER A 81 17.55 -16.45 -11.19
CA SER A 81 18.08 -16.52 -12.55
C SER A 81 17.22 -15.70 -13.53
N PRO A 82 17.77 -15.20 -14.64
CA PRO A 82 17.01 -14.42 -15.62
C PRO A 82 15.82 -15.18 -16.19
N GLU A 83 15.91 -16.50 -16.35
CA GLU A 83 14.81 -17.37 -16.77
C GLU A 83 13.67 -17.37 -15.74
N VAL A 84 14.00 -17.52 -14.45
CA VAL A 84 13.02 -17.50 -13.36
C VAL A 84 12.34 -16.14 -13.26
N ARG A 85 13.09 -15.04 -13.45
CA ARG A 85 12.49 -13.70 -13.50
C ARG A 85 11.54 -13.51 -14.66
N ALA A 86 11.87 -14.04 -15.84
CA ALA A 86 10.98 -13.97 -17.00
C ALA A 86 9.66 -14.72 -16.70
N HIS A 87 9.73 -15.92 -16.13
CA HIS A 87 8.54 -16.67 -15.73
C HIS A 87 7.71 -15.96 -14.65
N LEU A 88 8.37 -15.37 -13.65
CA LEU A 88 7.69 -14.57 -12.62
C LEU A 88 7.01 -13.33 -13.22
N ALA A 89 7.67 -12.64 -14.15
CA ALA A 89 7.08 -11.49 -14.83
C ALA A 89 5.81 -11.90 -15.60
N THR A 90 5.87 -12.99 -16.37
CA THR A 90 4.69 -13.53 -17.09
C THR A 90 3.56 -13.93 -16.13
N ALA A 91 3.88 -14.59 -15.03
CA ALA A 91 2.90 -14.98 -14.02
C ALA A 91 2.27 -13.75 -13.35
N ALA A 92 3.09 -12.75 -13.00
CA ALA A 92 2.65 -11.49 -12.39
C ALA A 92 1.71 -10.71 -13.33
N SER A 93 2.04 -10.63 -14.63
CA SER A 93 1.14 -10.01 -15.62
C SER A 93 -0.20 -10.72 -15.69
N SER A 94 -0.19 -12.06 -15.74
CA SER A 94 -1.41 -12.87 -15.81
C SER A 94 -2.28 -12.69 -14.56
N LEU A 95 -1.65 -12.68 -13.38
CA LEU A 95 -2.32 -12.42 -12.10
C LEU A 95 -2.94 -11.02 -12.06
N LEU A 96 -2.19 -9.99 -12.51
CA LEU A 96 -2.67 -8.61 -12.54
C LEU A 96 -3.88 -8.46 -13.47
N GLN A 97 -3.82 -9.07 -14.65
CA GLN A 97 -4.94 -9.07 -15.60
C GLN A 97 -6.18 -9.74 -14.99
N ALA A 98 -6.01 -10.86 -14.30
CA ALA A 98 -7.11 -11.53 -13.59
C ALA A 98 -7.69 -10.66 -12.47
N ALA A 99 -6.83 -10.00 -11.67
CA ALA A 99 -7.26 -9.11 -10.60
C ALA A 99 -8.05 -7.91 -11.13
N ILE A 100 -7.60 -7.29 -12.23
CA ILE A 100 -8.33 -6.19 -12.89
C ILE A 100 -9.71 -6.67 -13.35
N GLY A 101 -9.77 -7.84 -14.00
CA GLY A 101 -11.04 -8.42 -14.43
C GLY A 101 -12.00 -8.72 -13.26
N ALA A 102 -11.48 -9.19 -12.13
CA ALA A 102 -12.27 -9.46 -10.93
C ALA A 102 -12.77 -8.18 -10.23
N LEU A 103 -11.97 -7.10 -10.22
CA LEU A 103 -12.38 -5.82 -9.64
C LEU A 103 -13.41 -5.09 -10.51
N ALA A 104 -13.30 -5.19 -11.84
CA ALA A 104 -14.25 -4.59 -12.76
C ALA A 104 -15.70 -5.11 -12.59
N THR A 105 -15.88 -6.33 -12.07
CA THR A 105 -17.21 -6.91 -11.82
C THR A 105 -17.77 -6.60 -10.43
N ALA A 106 -16.97 -5.97 -9.55
CA ALA A 106 -17.29 -5.75 -8.13
C ALA A 106 -17.77 -4.32 -7.78
N VAL A 107 -18.10 -3.48 -8.76
CA VAL A 107 -18.61 -2.11 -8.55
C VAL A 107 -20.15 -2.08 -8.68
N PRO A 108 -20.93 -2.13 -7.57
CA PRO A 108 -22.39 -1.95 -7.59
C PRO A 108 -22.83 -0.47 -7.61
N ASP A 109 -24.05 -0.21 -8.12
CA ASP A 109 -24.69 1.10 -8.38
C ASP A 109 -25.09 1.93 -7.13
N ASP A 110 -24.83 1.45 -5.92
CA ASP A 110 -25.38 2.01 -4.66
C ASP A 110 -24.65 3.27 -4.13
N ALA A 111 -23.62 3.75 -4.83
CA ALA A 111 -22.75 4.86 -4.41
C ALA A 111 -23.35 6.28 -4.59
N ARG A 112 -24.68 6.45 -4.62
CA ARG A 112 -25.32 7.80 -4.76
C ARG A 112 -25.83 8.43 -3.47
N THR A 113 -25.81 7.74 -2.32
CA THR A 113 -26.55 8.22 -1.12
C THR A 113 -25.71 8.45 0.15
N SER A 114 -24.45 8.01 0.23
CA SER A 114 -23.71 8.03 1.51
C SER A 114 -22.44 8.89 1.48
N GLY A 115 -22.58 10.15 1.07
CA GLY A 115 -21.53 11.16 1.25
C GLY A 115 -21.63 11.84 2.61
N ARG A 116 -21.05 11.25 3.68
CA ARG A 116 -20.55 12.01 4.85
C ARG A 116 -19.71 11.15 5.81
N GLY A 117 -18.40 11.37 5.84
CA GLY A 117 -17.57 11.21 7.04
C GLY A 117 -16.56 10.06 7.02
N THR A 118 -15.47 10.23 6.29
CA THR A 118 -14.18 9.54 6.53
C THR A 118 -13.15 10.65 6.78
N GLY A 119 -12.28 10.64 7.79
CA GLY A 119 -11.87 9.59 8.70
C GLY A 119 -10.38 9.75 9.03
N VAL A 120 -9.93 10.97 9.35
CA VAL A 120 -8.63 11.30 9.97
C VAL A 120 -8.78 12.63 10.72
N GLU A 121 -8.37 12.68 11.99
CA GLU A 121 -8.28 13.96 12.71
C GLU A 121 -7.04 14.72 12.22
N ARG A 122 -7.25 15.93 11.71
CA ARG A 122 -6.16 16.85 11.40
C ARG A 122 -5.81 17.60 12.67
N ILE A 123 -4.62 17.33 13.21
CA ILE A 123 -4.03 18.10 14.30
C ILE A 123 -3.41 19.33 13.66
N ASP A 124 -4.01 20.51 13.88
CA ASP A 124 -3.39 21.78 13.51
C ASP A 124 -2.21 22.01 14.47
N LEU A 125 -1.00 22.17 13.92
CA LEU A 125 0.26 22.29 14.68
C LEU A 125 0.70 23.76 14.88
N ASP A 126 -0.22 24.71 14.68
CA ASP A 126 0.10 26.16 14.65
C ASP A 126 -0.20 26.90 15.96
N ASP A 127 -0.51 26.20 17.06
CA ASP A 127 -0.58 26.82 18.39
C ASP A 127 0.84 27.00 18.96
N GLU A 128 1.52 28.09 18.55
CA GLU A 128 2.65 28.60 19.33
C GLU A 128 2.11 29.08 20.69
N PRO A 129 2.55 28.51 21.83
CA PRO A 129 2.08 28.96 23.13
C PRO A 129 2.59 30.38 23.40
N GLU A 130 1.67 31.34 23.39
CA GLU A 130 1.94 32.70 23.85
C GLU A 130 2.45 32.64 25.29
N GLY A 131 3.75 32.82 25.44
CA GLY A 131 4.42 32.92 26.74
C GLY A 131 3.95 34.19 27.45
N ASP A 132 3.09 34.00 28.44
CA ASP A 132 2.85 34.95 29.51
C ASP A 132 4.10 34.92 30.42
N ASP A 133 4.94 35.95 30.34
CA ASP A 133 5.88 36.27 31.43
C ASP A 133 5.96 37.78 31.66
N SER A 134 5.22 38.18 32.71
CA SER A 134 5.55 39.17 33.75
C SER A 134 5.69 40.66 33.39
#